data_AF-A0AAP0RSJ6-F1
#
_entry.id   AF-A0AAP0RSJ6-F1
#
_cell.length_a   1.000
_cell.length_b   1.000
_cell.length_c   1.000
_cell.angle_alpha   90.00
_cell.angle_beta   90.00
_cell.angle_gamma   90.00
#
_symmetry.space_group_name_H-M   'P 1'
#
loop_
_entity.id
_entity.type
_entity.pdbx_description
1 polymer ?
#
loop_
_entity_poly.entity_id
_entity_poly.type
_entity_poly.pdbx_seq_one_letter_code
_entity_poly.pdbx_strand_id
1 'polypeptide(L)'
;MSHMINTDDFRDFAELCYKEFGDRVKHWITQNEPWTYSVEGYDSGAFAPGRCSAWVSDACQAGNSSIEPYLVTHHLLLSHAAAVKIYKEKYQVTKWP
;
A
#
# COMPACT_ATOMS: atom_id res chain seq x y z
N MET A 1 1.85 15.14 4.08
CA MET A 1 0.92 14.02 4.32
C MET A 1 0.17 13.55 3.07
N SER A 2 0.04 14.36 2.00
CA SER A 2 -0.69 14.00 0.76
C SER A 2 -0.06 12.92 -0.15
N HIS A 3 1.10 12.36 0.22
CA HIS A 3 1.82 11.36 -0.60
C HIS A 3 1.85 9.96 0.04
N MET A 4 1.14 9.77 1.15
CA MET A 4 1.03 8.47 1.81
C MET A 4 -0.30 7.83 1.45
N ILE A 5 -0.32 6.50 1.38
CA ILE A 5 -1.54 5.74 1.11
C ILE A 5 -2.54 6.01 2.23
N ASN A 6 -3.67 6.60 1.86
CA ASN A 6 -4.80 6.76 2.76
C ASN A 6 -5.49 5.41 2.94
N THR A 7 -5.58 4.97 4.19
CA THR A 7 -6.19 3.68 4.56
C THR A 7 -7.64 3.58 4.11
N ASP A 8 -8.42 4.66 4.25
CA ASP A 8 -9.84 4.64 3.89
C ASP A 8 -10.03 4.59 2.37
N ASP A 9 -9.27 5.40 1.61
CA ASP A 9 -9.35 5.40 0.15
C ASP A 9 -8.97 4.02 -0.43
N PHE A 10 -7.91 3.39 0.10
CA PHE A 10 -7.53 2.04 -0.35
C PHE A 10 -8.56 0.98 0.05
N ARG A 11 -9.16 1.08 1.24
CA ARG A 11 -10.23 0.18 1.67
C ARG A 11 -11.42 0.26 0.71
N ASP A 12 -11.84 1.48 0.35
CA ASP A 12 -12.99 1.71 -0.50
C ASP A 12 -12.73 1.22 -1.94
N PHE A 13 -11.51 1.42 -2.45
CA PHE A 13 -11.06 0.81 -3.70
C PHE A 13 -11.11 -0.73 -3.65
N ALA A 14 -10.59 -1.34 -2.59
CA ALA A 14 -10.60 -2.79 -2.44
C ALA A 14 -12.04 -3.34 -2.33
N GLU A 15 -12.91 -2.68 -1.57
CA GLU A 15 -14.34 -3.06 -1.45
C GLU A 15 -15.04 -3.03 -2.82
N LEU A 16 -14.78 -2.00 -3.63
CA LEU A 16 -15.29 -1.94 -4.99
C LEU A 16 -14.82 -3.13 -5.82
N CYS A 17 -13.53 -3.46 -5.79
CA CYS A 17 -13.00 -4.63 -6.50
C CYS A 17 -13.65 -5.95 -6.04
N TYR A 18 -13.81 -6.14 -4.73
CA TYR A 18 -14.46 -7.35 -4.19
C TYR A 18 -15.93 -7.43 -4.61
N LYS A 19 -16.63 -6.30 -4.63
CA LYS A 19 -18.04 -6.23 -5.06
C LYS A 19 -18.19 -6.57 -6.53
N GLU A 20 -17.37 -6.00 -7.40
CA GLU A 20 -17.54 -6.11 -8.86
C GLU A 20 -16.95 -7.40 -9.45
N PHE A 21 -15.94 -8.00 -8.80
CA PHE A 21 -15.23 -9.17 -9.35
C PHE A 21 -15.19 -10.38 -8.41
N GLY A 22 -15.66 -10.25 -7.17
CA GLY A 22 -15.63 -11.33 -6.17
C GLY A 22 -16.51 -12.54 -6.51
N ASP A 23 -17.39 -12.42 -7.50
CA ASP A 23 -18.14 -13.54 -8.08
C ASP A 23 -17.21 -14.58 -8.73
N ARG A 24 -16.15 -14.12 -9.40
CA ARG A 24 -15.17 -14.95 -10.13
C ARG A 24 -13.79 -15.02 -9.48
N VAL A 25 -13.30 -13.93 -8.91
CA VAL A 25 -11.97 -13.85 -8.30
C VAL A 25 -12.02 -14.29 -6.83
N LYS A 26 -11.34 -15.40 -6.51
CA LYS A 26 -11.34 -16.02 -5.16
C LYS A 26 -10.03 -15.84 -4.39
N HIS A 27 -8.98 -15.39 -5.07
CA HIS A 27 -7.66 -15.16 -4.49
C HIS A 27 -7.24 -13.73 -4.78
N TRP A 28 -6.89 -13.01 -3.72
CA TRP A 28 -6.61 -11.59 -3.77
C TRP A 28 -5.25 -11.32 -3.15
N ILE A 29 -4.48 -10.46 -3.82
CA ILE A 29 -3.27 -9.84 -3.29
C ILE A 29 -3.61 -8.36 -3.14
N THR A 30 -3.47 -7.83 -1.93
CA THR A 30 -3.78 -6.41 -1.65
C THR A 30 -2.66 -5.50 -2.13
N GLN A 31 -1.42 -5.82 -1.77
CA GLN A 31 -0.23 -5.04 -2.14
C GLN A 31 0.84 -5.97 -2.66
N ASN A 32 1.46 -5.59 -3.77
CA ASN A 32 2.65 -6.23 -4.28
C ASN A 32 3.88 -5.59 -3.64
N GLU A 33 4.79 -6.42 -3.13
CA GLU A 33 6.14 -6.04 -2.68
C GLU A 33 6.23 -4.72 -1.87
N PRO A 34 5.65 -4.67 -0.66
CA PRO A 34 5.65 -3.45 0.15
C PRO A 34 7.05 -2.95 0.50
N TRP A 35 8.04 -3.84 0.63
CA TRP A 35 9.43 -3.45 0.86
C TRP A 35 10.00 -2.68 -0.33
N THR A 36 9.86 -3.22 -1.54
CA THR A 36 10.33 -2.58 -2.78
C THR A 36 9.66 -1.21 -2.95
N TYR A 37 8.35 -1.12 -2.74
CA TYR A 37 7.64 0.16 -2.82
C TYR A 37 8.19 1.20 -1.83
N SER A 38 8.38 0.82 -0.57
CA SER A 38 8.87 1.73 0.47
C SER A 38 10.31 2.17 0.25
N VAL A 39 11.20 1.25 -0.13
CA VAL A 39 12.62 1.55 -0.32
C VAL A 39 12.83 2.29 -1.63
N GLU A 40 12.34 1.76 -2.74
CA GLU A 40 12.61 2.36 -4.05
C GLU A 40 11.84 3.67 -4.26
N GLY A 41 10.69 3.85 -3.61
CA GLY A 41 9.88 5.07 -3.73
C GLY A 41 10.25 6.19 -2.74
N TYR A 42 10.78 5.85 -1.56
CA TYR A 42 10.93 6.80 -0.43
C TYR A 42 12.31 6.76 0.27
N ASP A 43 13.22 5.87 -0.14
CA ASP A 43 14.61 5.86 0.31
C ASP A 43 15.58 6.13 -0.85
N SER A 44 15.60 5.26 -1.86
CA SER A 44 16.48 5.42 -3.03
C SER A 44 15.96 6.48 -4.00
N GLY A 45 14.64 6.68 -4.03
CA GLY A 45 13.93 7.56 -4.97
C GLY A 45 13.97 7.08 -6.42
N ALA A 46 14.30 5.81 -6.68
CA ALA A 46 14.36 5.25 -8.02
C ALA A 46 12.97 5.06 -8.66
N PHE A 47 11.94 4.80 -7.85
CA PHE A 47 10.55 4.62 -8.29
C PHE A 47 9.68 5.80 -7.87
N ALA A 48 8.51 5.96 -8.51
CA ALA A 48 7.54 6.96 -8.08
C ALA A 48 7.15 6.74 -6.59
N PRO A 49 7.01 7.80 -5.79
CA PRO A 49 7.04 9.22 -6.14
C PRO A 49 8.45 9.83 -6.28
N GLY A 50 9.52 9.07 -6.13
CA GLY A 50 10.91 9.52 -6.31
C GLY A 50 11.39 10.36 -5.13
N ARG A 51 10.94 10.02 -3.92
CA ARG A 51 11.30 10.74 -2.70
C ARG A 51 12.52 10.10 -2.05
N CYS A 52 13.43 10.95 -1.62
CA CYS A 52 14.66 10.54 -0.96
C CYS A 52 15.31 11.75 -0.29
N SER A 53 16.22 11.51 0.64
CA SER A 53 16.99 12.59 1.25
C SER A 53 18.04 13.15 0.28
N ALA A 54 18.35 14.43 0.39
CA ALA A 54 19.38 15.09 -0.43
C ALA A 54 20.77 14.42 -0.34
N TRP A 55 21.09 13.74 0.77
CA TRP A 55 22.34 13.01 0.93
C TRP A 55 22.36 11.63 0.24
N VAL A 56 21.23 11.15 -0.29
CA VAL A 56 21.16 9.90 -1.06
C VAL A 56 21.46 10.17 -2.53
N SER A 57 20.92 11.24 -3.10
CA SER A 57 21.17 11.66 -4.48
C SER A 57 20.83 13.13 -4.69
N ASP A 58 21.63 13.83 -5.51
CA ASP A 58 21.38 15.24 -5.89
C ASP A 58 20.09 15.42 -6.70
N ALA A 59 19.55 14.34 -7.30
CA ALA A 59 18.29 14.36 -8.02
C ALA A 59 17.06 14.34 -7.09
N CYS A 60 17.23 14.02 -5.80
CA CYS A 60 16.17 13.98 -4.80
C CYS A 60 15.63 15.39 -4.53
N GLN A 61 14.43 15.69 -5.03
CA GLN A 61 13.83 17.02 -4.84
C GLN A 61 13.20 17.20 -3.46
N ALA A 62 12.78 16.11 -2.82
CA ALA A 62 12.18 16.10 -1.49
C ALA A 62 12.15 14.68 -0.91
N GLY A 63 12.14 14.56 0.41
CA GLY A 63 12.04 13.26 1.09
C GLY A 63 12.78 13.24 2.41
N ASN A 64 12.62 12.14 3.13
CA ASN A 64 13.47 11.79 4.26
C ASN A 64 13.66 10.27 4.33
N SER A 65 14.76 9.80 3.76
CA SER A 65 15.16 8.39 3.70
C SER A 65 15.23 7.70 5.06
N SER A 66 15.44 8.45 6.16
CA SER A 66 15.50 7.86 7.51
C SER A 66 14.13 7.69 8.17
N ILE A 67 13.05 8.22 7.58
CA ILE A 67 11.72 8.26 8.22
C ILE A 67 10.62 7.76 7.26
N GLU A 68 10.61 8.26 6.03
CA GLU A 68 9.51 8.02 5.08
C GLU A 68 9.31 6.54 4.73
N PRO A 69 10.35 5.70 4.53
CA PRO A 69 10.15 4.27 4.27
C PRO A 69 9.38 3.57 5.39
N TYR A 70 9.61 3.94 6.64
CA TYR A 70 8.91 3.37 7.79
C TYR A 70 7.45 3.84 7.86
N LEU A 71 7.22 5.14 7.66
CA LEU A 71 5.86 5.69 7.67
C LEU A 71 5.02 5.11 6.53
N VAL A 72 5.56 5.03 5.33
CA VAL A 72 4.87 4.44 4.17
C VAL A 72 4.58 2.96 4.41
N THR A 73 5.55 2.19 4.92
CA THR A 73 5.34 0.78 5.28
C THR A 73 4.24 0.63 6.33
N HIS A 74 4.18 1.53 7.33
CA HIS A 74 3.12 1.51 8.33
C HIS A 74 1.73 1.72 7.70
N HIS A 75 1.58 2.68 6.80
CA HIS A 75 0.33 2.93 6.08
C HIS A 75 -0.04 1.79 5.11
N LEU A 76 0.95 1.17 4.46
CA LEU A 76 0.77 -0.05 3.66
C LEU A 76 0.17 -1.17 4.52
N LEU A 77 0.70 -1.41 5.72
CA LEU A 77 0.18 -2.43 6.64
C LEU A 77 -1.23 -2.11 7.14
N LEU A 78 -1.53 -0.85 7.48
CA LEU A 78 -2.87 -0.44 7.91
C LEU A 78 -3.91 -0.62 6.79
N SER A 79 -3.58 -0.19 5.57
CA SER A 79 -4.44 -0.33 4.39
C SER A 79 -4.65 -1.81 4.00
N HIS A 80 -3.59 -2.63 4.07
CA HIS A 80 -3.71 -4.09 3.95
C HIS A 80 -4.71 -4.66 4.97
N ALA A 81 -4.54 -4.32 6.26
CA ALA A 81 -5.40 -4.83 7.33
C ALA A 81 -6.86 -4.39 7.13
N ALA A 82 -7.11 -3.14 6.73
CA ALA A 82 -8.44 -2.63 6.44
C ALA A 82 -9.11 -3.38 5.26
N ALA A 83 -8.39 -3.58 4.16
CA ALA A 83 -8.87 -4.32 3.00
C ALA A 83 -9.14 -5.80 3.31
N VAL A 84 -8.27 -6.44 4.09
CA VAL A 84 -8.46 -7.84 4.52
C VAL A 84 -9.65 -7.97 5.48
N LYS A 85 -9.83 -7.01 6.41
CA LYS A 85 -10.96 -7.01 7.34
C LYS A 85 -12.29 -7.01 6.59
N ILE A 86 -12.47 -6.08 5.65
CA ILE A 86 -13.73 -5.97 4.90
C ILE A 86 -13.96 -7.18 3.98
N TYR A 87 -12.89 -7.73 3.39
CA TYR A 87 -12.98 -8.97 2.62
C TYR A 87 -13.51 -10.13 3.48
N LYS A 88 -12.92 -10.35 4.66
CA LYS A 88 -13.31 -11.44 5.57
C LYS A 88 -14.71 -11.28 6.14
N GLU A 89 -15.12 -10.04 6.44
CA GLU A 89 -16.41 -9.76 7.06
C GLU A 89 -17.57 -9.79 6.06
N LYS A 90 -17.36 -9.36 4.80
CA LYS A 90 -18.44 -9.18 3.83
C LYS A 90 -18.37 -10.08 2.59
N TYR A 91 -17.17 -10.46 2.14
CA TYR A 91 -16.98 -11.04 0.81
C TYR A 91 -16.40 -12.47 0.82
N GLN A 92 -15.87 -12.94 1.94
CA GLN A 92 -15.39 -14.31 2.07
C GLN A 92 -16.56 -15.26 2.34
N VAL A 93 -17.14 -15.79 1.26
CA VAL A 93 -18.36 -16.62 1.28
C VAL A 93 -18.17 -17.98 1.96
N THR A 94 -16.94 -18.46 2.14
CA THR A 94 -16.68 -19.74 2.81
C THR A 94 -15.35 -19.70 3.56
N LYS A 95 -15.39 -19.92 4.88
CA LYS A 95 -14.21 -20.32 5.65
C LYS A 95 -13.97 -21.78 5.26
N TRP A 96 -12.83 -22.06 4.65
CA TRP A 96 -12.40 -23.43 4.46
C TRP A 96 -12.47 -24.16 5.82
N PRO A 97 -13.02 -25.39 5.90
CA PRO A 97 -13.10 -26.14 7.15
C PRO A 97 -11.72 -26.41 7.77
#